data_AF-A0A2N5ZGZ5-F1
#
_entry.id   AF-A0A2N5ZGZ5-F1
#
_cell.length_a   1.000
_cell.length_b   1.000
_cell.length_c   1.000
_cell.angle_alpha   90.00
_cell.angle_beta   90.00
_cell.angle_gamma   90.00
#
_symmetry.space_group_name_H-M   'P 1'
#
loop_
_entity.id
_entity.type
_entity.pdbx_description
1 polymer ?
#
loop_
_entity_poly.entity_id
_entity_poly.type
_entity_poly.pdbx_seq_one_letter_code
_entity_poly.pdbx_strand_id
1 'polypeptide(L)'
;AWKKIELHSVSEQIVGIQSIDDSLYVISRSHLFIGMDNGISSKLTEFEIPAPSSYKKEVSLFETIWQLHSGELFGTPGKLYVDVLGFVTIFISLTGIVFFFLPGIIKKRKKKSKNIKKISKLNKWSLKWHNKTGNWLFVFLLILYLTGMFLRPPLLIPIANIKIPPIKFTHLDQSNPWYDKLRDLQYDKDRKTFILGTSEGLFSTTFNNDKPLKFRNQPPISVMGITVLEPFEKGAYLVGSFSGLFLWHPAHDQVFDYAKGQFYRIKSSGRPVGQFATSGVIKNRYGRLFMVDYNKGVQPLWHYDSFPKMPNQILEQSNMSLWNFALELHTGRIFSNILKDFYILLVPISGLTSLLVLTSGYLFYRKRKRKKIESR
;
A
#
# COMPACT_ATOMS: atom_id res chain seq x y z
N ALA A 1 12.09 25.42 22.48
CA ALA A 1 12.01 25.24 21.01
C ALA A 1 12.27 23.77 20.69
N TRP A 2 11.57 23.19 19.72
CA TRP A 2 11.84 21.82 19.25
C TRP A 2 13.14 21.79 18.44
N LYS A 3 13.99 20.79 18.64
CA LYS A 3 15.24 20.57 17.88
C LYS A 3 15.17 19.22 17.19
N LYS A 4 15.50 19.18 15.90
CA LYS A 4 15.59 17.94 15.13
C LYS A 4 16.87 17.20 15.52
N ILE A 5 16.73 15.93 15.91
CA ILE A 5 17.86 15.01 16.08
C ILE A 5 18.10 14.34 14.72
N GLU A 6 19.31 14.43 14.19
CA GLU A 6 19.67 13.80 12.92
C GLU A 6 20.04 12.33 13.15
N LEU A 7 19.34 11.44 12.46
CA LEU A 7 19.66 10.02 12.38
C LEU A 7 20.54 9.82 11.13
N HIS A 8 21.54 8.94 11.22
CA HIS A 8 22.60 8.79 10.21
C HIS A 8 22.13 8.22 8.87
N SER A 9 20.91 7.70 8.80
CA SER A 9 20.32 7.13 7.60
C SER A 9 19.11 7.96 7.16
N VAL A 10 18.91 7.97 5.84
CA VAL A 10 17.81 8.55 5.02
C VAL A 10 16.56 8.91 5.81
N SER A 11 15.84 9.98 5.42
CA SER A 11 14.57 10.42 6.05
C SER A 11 13.59 9.25 6.28
N GLU A 12 13.72 8.61 7.42
CA GLU A 12 13.04 7.38 7.74
C GLU A 12 11.86 7.72 8.64
N GLN A 13 10.70 7.17 8.31
CA GLN A 13 9.51 7.32 9.13
C GLN A 13 9.78 6.61 10.46
N ILE A 14 9.80 7.37 11.54
CA ILE A 14 9.86 6.84 12.91
C ILE A 14 8.50 6.26 13.25
N VAL A 15 8.50 5.02 13.73
CA VAL A 15 7.28 4.25 13.99
C VAL A 15 7.13 3.85 15.45
N GLY A 16 8.19 3.96 16.25
CA GLY A 16 8.12 3.70 17.70
C GLY A 16 9.29 4.34 18.45
N ILE A 17 9.03 4.73 19.70
CA ILE A 17 10.02 5.31 20.62
C ILE A 17 9.75 4.72 22.00
N GLN A 18 10.79 4.24 22.68
CA GLN A 18 10.74 3.76 24.06
C GLN A 18 11.88 4.37 24.86
N SER A 19 11.58 4.92 26.03
CA SER A 19 12.58 5.36 27.01
C SER A 19 12.53 4.40 28.20
N ILE A 20 13.64 3.72 28.47
CA ILE A 20 13.78 2.71 29.51
C ILE A 20 15.03 3.04 30.30
N ASP A 21 14.85 3.31 31.59
CA ASP A 21 15.90 3.82 32.46
C ASP A 21 16.57 5.06 31.82
N ASP A 22 17.89 5.01 31.57
CA ASP A 22 18.62 6.11 30.93
C ASP A 22 18.81 5.90 29.40
N SER A 23 18.16 4.89 28.82
CA SER A 23 18.31 4.51 27.41
C SER A 23 17.07 4.81 26.58
N LEU A 24 17.30 5.42 25.42
CA LEU A 24 16.32 5.74 24.41
C LEU A 24 16.44 4.78 23.22
N TYR A 25 15.34 4.15 22.87
CA TYR A 25 15.19 3.25 21.72
C TYR A 25 14.25 3.90 20.71
N VAL A 26 14.74 4.13 19.50
CA VAL A 26 13.96 4.73 18.42
C VAL A 26 13.98 3.77 17.25
N ILE A 27 12.81 3.41 16.74
CA ILE A 27 12.71 2.49 15.62
C ILE A 27 12.08 3.17 14.41
N SER A 28 12.72 2.97 13.26
CA SER A 28 12.13 3.30 11.97
C SER A 28 11.45 2.08 11.36
N ARG A 29 11.06 2.16 10.08
CA ARG A 29 10.53 1.00 9.35
C ARG A 29 11.58 -0.08 9.06
N SER A 30 12.87 0.23 9.20
CA SER A 30 13.98 -0.66 8.81
C SER A 30 15.09 -0.78 9.86
N HIS A 31 15.30 0.24 10.69
CA HIS A 31 16.46 0.33 11.59
C HIS A 31 16.02 0.60 13.03
N LEU A 32 16.85 0.16 13.95
CA LEU A 32 16.77 0.51 15.37
C LEU A 32 17.92 1.45 15.69
N PHE A 33 17.64 2.48 16.47
CA PHE A 33 18.63 3.39 17.01
C PHE A 33 18.54 3.36 18.54
N ILE A 34 19.70 3.25 19.18
CA ILE A 34 19.84 3.19 20.63
C ILE A 34 20.80 4.30 21.06
N GLY A 35 20.51 4.95 22.17
CA GLY A 35 21.39 5.93 22.77
C GLY A 35 20.93 6.34 24.16
N MET A 36 21.70 7.19 24.84
CA MET A 36 21.30 7.69 26.16
C MET A 36 20.23 8.79 26.02
N ASP A 37 19.26 8.79 26.92
CA ASP A 37 18.22 9.81 26.99
C ASP A 37 18.74 11.09 27.69
N ASN A 38 19.33 11.98 26.91
CA ASN A 38 19.80 13.29 27.34
C ASN A 38 18.91 14.43 26.79
N GLY A 39 17.61 14.14 26.57
CA GLY A 39 16.65 15.08 26.00
C GLY A 39 17.06 15.59 24.62
N ILE A 40 17.31 16.89 24.50
CA ILE A 40 17.65 17.55 23.22
C ILE A 40 19.07 17.18 22.72
N SER A 41 19.91 16.67 23.63
CA SER A 41 21.30 16.30 23.36
C SER A 41 21.51 14.79 23.17
N SER A 42 20.41 14.01 23.11
CA SER A 42 20.48 12.57 22.88
C SER A 42 21.20 12.26 21.56
N LYS A 43 22.22 11.42 21.65
CA LYS A 43 22.94 10.89 20.48
C LYS A 43 22.54 9.44 20.30
N LEU A 44 21.96 9.16 19.15
CA LEU A 44 21.45 7.84 18.80
C LEU A 44 22.41 7.20 17.80
N THR A 45 22.79 5.96 18.07
CA THR A 45 23.59 5.12 17.18
C THR A 45 22.74 4.01 16.62
N GLU A 46 22.94 3.70 15.34
CA GLU A 46 22.24 2.60 14.70
C GLU A 46 22.68 1.25 15.30
N PHE A 47 21.70 0.41 15.60
CA PHE A 47 21.89 -0.96 16.08
C PHE A 47 21.37 -1.94 15.02
N GLU A 48 22.25 -2.80 14.54
CA GLU A 48 21.88 -3.84 13.57
C GLU A 48 21.10 -4.95 14.27
N ILE A 49 19.79 -5.05 13.98
CA ILE A 49 18.95 -6.10 14.54
C ILE A 49 19.29 -7.43 13.85
N PRO A 50 19.71 -8.48 14.58
CA PRO A 50 19.98 -9.79 13.98
C PRO A 50 18.76 -10.37 13.25
N ALA A 51 19.00 -11.18 12.23
CA ALA A 51 17.94 -11.91 11.56
C ALA A 51 17.22 -12.86 12.54
N PRO A 52 15.89 -13.03 12.43
CA PRO A 52 15.17 -13.97 13.29
C PRO A 52 15.60 -15.41 13.01
N SER A 53 15.43 -16.31 13.98
CA SER A 53 15.93 -17.69 13.92
C SER A 53 15.43 -18.50 12.71
N SER A 54 14.24 -18.19 12.19
CA SER A 54 13.63 -18.83 11.02
C SER A 54 13.68 -17.97 9.74
N TYR A 55 14.65 -17.05 9.63
CA TYR A 55 14.72 -16.13 8.50
C TYR A 55 15.04 -16.84 7.19
N LYS A 56 14.23 -16.56 6.18
CA LYS A 56 14.53 -16.80 4.77
C LYS A 56 14.49 -15.46 4.06
N LYS A 57 15.44 -15.23 3.15
CA LYS A 57 15.47 -14.02 2.31
C LYS A 57 14.38 -14.11 1.24
N GLU A 58 13.15 -13.86 1.67
CA GLU A 58 11.93 -13.90 0.87
C GLU A 58 11.13 -12.61 1.10
N VAL A 59 10.45 -12.17 0.05
CA VAL A 59 9.55 -11.00 0.04
C VAL A 59 8.16 -11.43 -0.42
N SER A 60 7.13 -10.65 -0.08
CA SER A 60 5.78 -10.94 -0.56
C SER A 60 5.69 -10.74 -2.07
N LEU A 61 5.01 -11.66 -2.77
CA LEU A 61 4.69 -11.49 -4.19
C LEU A 61 3.81 -10.26 -4.41
N PHE A 62 2.90 -9.97 -3.48
CA PHE A 62 2.09 -8.75 -3.52
C PHE A 62 2.96 -7.49 -3.47
N GLU A 63 3.93 -7.45 -2.55
CA GLU A 63 4.86 -6.33 -2.42
C GLU A 63 5.72 -6.15 -3.68
N THR A 64 6.19 -7.26 -4.25
CA THR A 64 6.95 -7.25 -5.51
C THR A 64 6.12 -6.67 -6.66
N ILE A 65 4.86 -7.10 -6.81
CA ILE A 65 3.95 -6.59 -7.83
C ILE A 65 3.62 -5.11 -7.57
N TRP A 66 3.47 -4.72 -6.30
CA TRP A 66 3.19 -3.34 -5.90
C TRP A 66 4.35 -2.40 -6.24
N GLN A 67 5.57 -2.75 -5.86
CA GLN A 67 6.77 -1.97 -6.19
C GLN A 67 7.07 -1.97 -7.69
N LEU A 68 6.76 -3.05 -8.41
CA LEU A 68 6.87 -3.08 -9.87
C LEU A 68 5.85 -2.14 -10.53
N HIS A 69 4.61 -2.12 -10.03
CA HIS A 69 3.55 -1.25 -10.54
C HIS A 69 3.81 0.23 -10.24
N SER A 70 4.33 0.56 -9.05
CA SER A 70 4.69 1.93 -8.67
C SER A 70 6.03 2.39 -9.26
N GLY A 71 6.84 1.46 -9.76
CA GLY A 71 8.21 1.72 -10.23
C GLY A 71 9.25 1.78 -9.11
N GLU A 72 8.83 1.66 -7.85
CA GLU A 72 9.70 1.68 -6.67
C GLU A 72 10.71 0.53 -6.64
N LEU A 73 10.44 -0.57 -7.35
CA LEU A 73 11.34 -1.71 -7.44
C LEU A 73 12.74 -1.31 -7.96
N PHE A 74 12.82 -0.26 -8.79
CA PHE A 74 14.07 0.30 -9.32
C PHE A 74 14.37 1.70 -8.75
N GLY A 75 13.80 2.04 -7.60
CA GLY A 75 13.96 3.35 -6.96
C GLY A 75 13.40 4.51 -7.79
N THR A 76 14.02 5.68 -7.67
CA THR A 76 13.57 6.92 -8.35
C THR A 76 13.50 6.80 -9.88
N PRO A 77 14.48 6.20 -10.59
CA PRO A 77 14.37 6.01 -12.04
C PRO A 77 13.16 5.17 -12.45
N GLY A 78 12.84 4.12 -11.70
CA GLY A 78 11.66 3.29 -11.97
C GLY A 78 10.35 4.03 -11.74
N LYS A 79 10.25 4.83 -10.67
CA LYS A 79 9.08 5.69 -10.40
C LYS A 79 8.82 6.65 -11.57
N LEU A 80 9.86 7.37 -12.01
CA LEU A 80 9.77 8.29 -13.15
C LEU A 80 9.38 7.56 -14.46
N TYR A 81 9.86 6.34 -14.64
CA TYR A 81 9.50 5.52 -15.80
C TYR A 81 8.01 5.16 -15.82
N VAL A 82 7.46 4.75 -14.67
CA VAL A 82 6.02 4.47 -14.53
C VAL A 82 5.18 5.74 -14.72
N ASP A 83 5.63 6.89 -14.22
CA ASP A 83 4.95 8.17 -14.45
C ASP A 83 4.84 8.48 -15.95
N VAL A 84 5.92 8.26 -16.71
CA VAL A 84 5.92 8.39 -18.17
C VAL A 84 4.92 7.41 -18.81
N LEU A 85 4.84 6.17 -18.33
CA LEU A 85 3.83 5.22 -18.82
C LEU A 85 2.40 5.69 -18.50
N GLY A 86 2.18 6.34 -17.36
CA GLY A 86 0.91 6.99 -17.04
C GLY A 86 0.52 8.05 -18.07
N PHE A 87 1.45 8.94 -18.43
CA PHE A 87 1.24 9.92 -19.50
C PHE A 87 1.01 9.26 -20.87
N VAL A 88 1.72 8.18 -21.17
CA VAL A 88 1.48 7.38 -22.38
C VAL A 88 0.07 6.81 -22.39
N THR A 89 -0.41 6.28 -21.27
CA THR A 89 -1.78 5.75 -21.12
C THR A 89 -2.84 6.83 -21.38
N ILE A 90 -2.62 8.05 -20.88
CA ILE A 90 -3.48 9.20 -21.18
C ILE A 90 -3.43 9.50 -22.69
N PHE A 91 -2.24 9.55 -23.28
CA PHE A 91 -2.05 9.84 -24.70
C PHE A 91 -2.71 8.82 -25.62
N ILE A 92 -2.53 7.52 -25.37
CA ILE A 92 -3.16 6.46 -26.19
C ILE A 92 -4.67 6.44 -26.00
N SER A 93 -5.17 6.74 -24.80
CA SER A 93 -6.61 6.86 -24.53
C SER A 93 -7.23 8.02 -25.31
N LEU A 94 -6.64 9.22 -25.22
CA LEU A 94 -7.11 10.41 -25.95
C LEU A 94 -7.06 10.20 -27.48
N THR A 95 -5.95 9.66 -27.99
CA THR A 95 -5.82 9.39 -29.43
C THR A 95 -6.78 8.28 -29.90
N GLY A 96 -7.09 7.31 -29.04
CA GLY A 96 -8.10 6.28 -29.28
C GLY A 96 -9.51 6.87 -29.37
N ILE A 97 -9.90 7.71 -28.42
CA ILE A 97 -11.20 8.43 -28.41
C ILE A 97 -11.35 9.28 -29.67
N VAL A 98 -10.32 10.06 -30.01
CA VAL A 98 -10.29 10.89 -31.23
C VAL A 98 -10.49 10.02 -32.47
N PHE A 99 -9.78 8.90 -32.58
CA PHE A 99 -9.92 7.99 -33.72
C PHE A 99 -11.31 7.33 -33.79
N PHE A 100 -11.92 7.02 -32.65
CA PHE A 100 -13.23 6.39 -32.58
C PHE A 100 -14.36 7.32 -33.05
N PHE A 101 -14.38 8.58 -32.57
CA PHE A 101 -15.50 9.50 -32.85
C PHE A 101 -15.34 10.32 -34.14
N LEU A 102 -14.11 10.70 -34.52
CA LEU A 102 -13.91 11.59 -35.69
C LEU A 102 -14.42 11.03 -37.03
N PRO A 103 -14.34 9.72 -37.36
CA PRO A 103 -14.90 9.19 -38.60
C PRO A 103 -16.39 9.47 -38.78
N GLY A 104 -17.18 9.36 -37.71
CA GLY A 104 -18.62 9.67 -37.73
C GLY A 104 -18.89 11.16 -37.98
N ILE A 105 -18.10 12.03 -37.35
CA ILE A 105 -18.18 13.49 -37.52
C ILE A 105 -17.77 13.89 -38.96
N ILE A 106 -16.72 13.27 -39.51
CA ILE A 106 -16.28 13.48 -40.89
C ILE A 106 -17.39 13.11 -41.87
N LYS A 107 -18.02 11.93 -41.71
CA LYS A 107 -19.16 11.51 -42.55
C LYS A 107 -20.31 12.53 -42.51
N LYS A 108 -20.70 13.00 -41.31
CA LYS A 108 -21.78 14.00 -41.16
C LYS A 108 -21.41 15.35 -41.77
N ARG A 109 -20.17 15.83 -41.61
CA ARG A 109 -19.71 17.11 -42.20
C ARG A 109 -19.56 17.04 -43.72
N LYS A 110 -19.15 15.90 -44.26
CA LYS A 110 -19.10 15.67 -45.71
C LYS A 110 -20.49 15.74 -46.34
N LYS A 111 -21.52 15.19 -45.67
CA LYS A 111 -22.94 15.33 -46.08
C LYS A 111 -23.44 16.78 -46.07
N LYS A 112 -22.88 17.64 -45.21
CA LYS A 112 -23.22 19.08 -45.11
C LYS A 112 -22.27 19.97 -45.92
N SER A 113 -21.48 19.40 -46.84
CA SER A 113 -20.48 20.10 -47.67
C SER A 113 -19.53 21.03 -46.90
N LYS A 114 -19.24 20.73 -45.61
CA LYS A 114 -18.34 21.52 -44.78
C LYS A 114 -16.89 21.07 -44.95
N ASN A 115 -15.93 21.98 -44.73
CA ASN A 115 -14.50 21.66 -44.80
C ASN A 115 -14.10 20.59 -43.76
N ILE A 116 -13.53 19.48 -44.25
CA ILE A 116 -13.09 18.33 -43.44
C ILE A 116 -11.57 18.19 -43.33
N LYS A 117 -10.78 19.03 -44.01
CA LYS A 117 -9.32 18.85 -44.15
C LYS A 117 -8.61 18.76 -42.78
N LYS A 118 -8.90 19.71 -41.87
CA LYS A 118 -8.31 19.74 -40.53
C LYS A 118 -8.66 18.48 -39.71
N ILE A 119 -9.92 18.09 -39.70
CA ILE A 119 -10.41 16.92 -38.93
C ILE A 119 -9.85 15.61 -39.49
N SER A 120 -9.78 15.49 -40.82
CA SER A 120 -9.19 14.31 -41.47
C SER A 120 -7.69 14.19 -41.16
N LYS A 121 -6.95 15.32 -41.18
CA LYS A 121 -5.53 15.35 -40.79
C LYS A 121 -5.33 14.94 -39.34
N LEU A 122 -6.14 15.47 -38.42
CA LEU A 122 -6.11 15.11 -37.01
C LEU A 122 -6.41 13.62 -36.81
N ASN A 123 -7.43 13.07 -37.47
CA ASN A 123 -7.78 11.65 -37.38
C ASN A 123 -6.63 10.73 -37.86
N LYS A 124 -6.01 11.08 -39.01
CA LYS A 124 -4.84 10.33 -39.54
C LYS A 124 -3.64 10.42 -38.60
N TRP A 125 -3.37 11.61 -38.06
CA TRP A 125 -2.29 11.82 -37.09
C TRP A 125 -2.52 11.01 -35.81
N SER A 126 -3.74 11.07 -35.28
CA SER A 126 -4.15 10.33 -34.09
C SER A 126 -3.95 8.83 -34.28
N LEU A 127 -4.47 8.27 -35.38
CA LEU A 127 -4.31 6.84 -35.69
C LEU A 127 -2.84 6.44 -35.87
N LYS A 128 -2.02 7.29 -36.52
CA LYS A 128 -0.60 7.01 -36.73
C LYS A 128 0.13 6.90 -35.40
N TRP A 129 -0.04 7.88 -34.52
CA TRP A 129 0.66 7.93 -33.25
C TRP A 129 0.10 6.95 -32.23
N HIS A 130 -1.23 6.78 -32.16
CA HIS A 130 -1.86 5.75 -31.34
C HIS A 130 -1.25 4.36 -31.60
N ASN A 131 -1.20 3.96 -32.87
CA ASN A 131 -0.62 2.66 -33.25
C ASN A 131 0.90 2.60 -33.06
N LYS A 132 1.63 3.68 -33.37
CA LYS A 132 3.10 3.69 -33.23
C LYS A 132 3.50 3.57 -31.76
N THR A 133 2.92 4.39 -30.90
CA THR A 133 3.19 4.41 -29.46
C THR A 133 2.72 3.11 -28.80
N GLY A 134 1.48 2.69 -29.06
CA GLY A 134 0.94 1.45 -28.49
C GLY A 134 1.73 0.20 -28.91
N ASN A 135 2.23 0.14 -30.14
CA ASN A 135 3.08 -0.98 -30.58
C ASN A 135 4.48 -0.94 -29.96
N TRP A 136 5.09 0.23 -29.83
CA TRP A 136 6.44 0.36 -29.28
C TRP A 136 6.47 0.06 -27.78
N LEU A 137 5.45 0.50 -27.06
CA LEU A 137 5.33 0.33 -25.61
C LEU A 137 4.41 -0.83 -25.20
N PHE A 138 4.07 -1.72 -26.14
CA PHE A 138 3.10 -2.80 -25.93
C PHE A 138 3.41 -3.64 -24.69
N VAL A 139 4.65 -4.14 -24.58
CA VAL A 139 5.06 -5.02 -23.47
C VAL A 139 5.03 -4.27 -22.13
N PHE A 140 5.48 -3.03 -22.11
CA PHE A 140 5.50 -2.21 -20.89
C PHE A 140 4.09 -1.87 -20.39
N LEU A 141 3.19 -1.51 -21.31
CA LEU A 141 1.78 -1.29 -20.99
C LEU A 141 1.08 -2.59 -20.56
N LEU A 142 1.42 -3.72 -21.17
CA LEU A 142 0.91 -5.03 -20.77
C LEU A 142 1.28 -5.34 -19.32
N ILE A 143 2.56 -5.17 -18.96
CA ILE A 143 3.03 -5.36 -17.59
C ILE A 143 2.33 -4.38 -16.64
N LEU A 144 2.25 -3.09 -16.99
CA LEU A 144 1.62 -2.07 -16.14
C LEU A 144 0.16 -2.39 -15.80
N TYR A 145 -0.64 -2.76 -16.81
CA TYR A 145 -2.04 -3.13 -16.58
C TYR A 145 -2.18 -4.46 -15.85
N LEU A 146 -1.33 -5.45 -16.17
CA LEU A 146 -1.32 -6.73 -15.48
C LEU A 146 -1.01 -6.55 -13.99
N THR A 147 0.07 -5.86 -13.65
CA THR A 147 0.43 -5.63 -12.25
C THR A 147 -0.65 -4.85 -11.51
N GLY A 148 -1.21 -3.80 -12.12
CA GLY A 148 -2.28 -2.99 -11.51
C GLY A 148 -3.54 -3.78 -11.17
N MET A 149 -3.96 -4.71 -12.03
CA MET A 149 -5.12 -5.58 -11.77
C MET A 149 -4.93 -6.49 -10.55
N PHE A 150 -3.73 -7.05 -10.38
CA PHE A 150 -3.42 -7.97 -9.29
C PHE A 150 -3.32 -7.28 -7.92
N LEU A 151 -3.19 -5.94 -7.89
CA LEU A 151 -3.18 -5.16 -6.65
C LEU A 151 -4.56 -4.96 -6.02
N ARG A 152 -5.63 -5.51 -6.61
CA ARG A 152 -6.99 -5.44 -6.07
C ARG A 152 -7.69 -6.79 -6.07
N PRO A 153 -8.60 -7.05 -5.11
CA PRO A 153 -9.46 -8.23 -5.14
C PRO A 153 -10.32 -8.26 -6.42
N PRO A 154 -10.65 -9.44 -6.95
CA PRO A 154 -10.35 -10.78 -6.42
C PRO A 154 -8.94 -11.28 -6.72
N LEU A 155 -8.22 -10.68 -7.68
CA LEU A 155 -6.91 -11.17 -8.17
C LEU A 155 -5.79 -11.06 -7.13
N LEU A 156 -5.92 -10.16 -6.16
CA LEU A 156 -5.01 -10.04 -5.03
C LEU A 156 -5.01 -11.27 -4.10
N ILE A 157 -6.16 -11.93 -3.93
CA ILE A 157 -6.35 -13.01 -2.96
C ILE A 157 -5.36 -14.16 -3.16
N PRO A 158 -5.17 -14.73 -4.37
CA PRO A 158 -4.23 -15.82 -4.58
C PRO A 158 -2.77 -15.44 -4.37
N ILE A 159 -2.40 -14.16 -4.51
CA ILE A 159 -0.99 -13.72 -4.44
C ILE A 159 -0.59 -13.14 -3.08
N ALA A 160 -1.55 -12.73 -2.23
CA ALA A 160 -1.29 -11.97 -1.02
C ALA A 160 -0.33 -12.66 -0.03
N ASN A 161 -0.43 -13.98 0.07
CA ASN A 161 0.33 -14.79 1.03
C ASN A 161 1.50 -15.57 0.40
N ILE A 162 1.75 -15.39 -0.90
CA ILE A 162 2.87 -16.07 -1.58
C ILE A 162 4.17 -15.31 -1.28
N LYS A 163 5.20 -16.04 -0.86
CA LYS A 163 6.55 -15.53 -0.66
C LYS A 163 7.47 -16.01 -1.78
N ILE A 164 8.32 -15.11 -2.29
CA ILE A 164 9.30 -15.39 -3.35
C ILE A 164 10.67 -14.82 -2.98
N PRO A 165 11.78 -15.35 -3.52
CA PRO A 165 13.07 -14.69 -3.39
C PRO A 165 13.04 -13.30 -4.05
N PRO A 166 13.67 -12.28 -3.45
CA PRO A 166 13.73 -10.95 -4.04
C PRO A 166 14.46 -10.98 -5.37
N ILE A 167 14.02 -10.14 -6.31
CA ILE A 167 14.68 -9.98 -7.60
C ILE A 167 16.04 -9.31 -7.37
N LYS A 168 17.12 -9.96 -7.82
CA LYS A 168 18.48 -9.45 -7.61
C LYS A 168 18.66 -8.03 -8.15
N PHE A 169 19.46 -7.22 -7.44
CA PHE A 169 19.76 -5.83 -7.79
C PHE A 169 18.55 -4.89 -7.84
N THR A 170 17.47 -5.24 -7.14
CA THR A 170 16.30 -4.36 -6.98
C THR A 170 16.27 -3.75 -5.59
N HIS A 171 15.39 -2.78 -5.40
CA HIS A 171 15.15 -2.15 -4.10
C HIS A 171 14.71 -3.15 -3.01
N LEU A 172 14.16 -4.32 -3.39
CA LEU A 172 13.80 -5.41 -2.48
C LEU A 172 14.97 -6.34 -2.13
N ASP A 173 16.09 -6.29 -2.85
CA ASP A 173 17.26 -7.13 -2.62
C ASP A 173 18.16 -6.55 -1.52
N GLN A 174 17.60 -6.39 -0.33
CA GLN A 174 18.27 -5.78 0.81
C GLN A 174 19.09 -6.81 1.60
N SER A 175 20.18 -6.37 2.21
CA SER A 175 20.92 -7.14 3.22
C SER A 175 20.20 -7.13 4.57
N ASN A 176 19.58 -6.00 4.92
CA ASN A 176 18.82 -5.83 6.16
C ASN A 176 17.55 -6.72 6.15
N PRO A 177 17.44 -7.72 7.06
CA PRO A 177 16.29 -8.63 7.11
C PRO A 177 14.99 -7.98 7.55
N TRP A 178 15.07 -6.80 8.17
CA TRP A 178 13.97 -6.01 8.71
C TRP A 178 13.56 -4.84 7.82
N TYR A 179 14.17 -4.71 6.64
CA TYR A 179 13.89 -3.62 5.72
C TYR A 179 12.40 -3.49 5.42
N ASP A 180 11.84 -2.32 5.73
CA ASP A 180 10.43 -1.95 5.61
C ASP A 180 9.43 -2.83 6.39
N LYS A 181 9.88 -3.61 7.38
CA LYS A 181 9.03 -4.54 8.14
C LYS A 181 8.66 -4.04 9.53
N LEU A 182 9.42 -3.13 10.11
CA LEU A 182 9.21 -2.66 11.48
C LEU A 182 8.03 -1.69 11.54
N ARG A 183 7.21 -1.80 12.58
CA ARG A 183 5.95 -1.03 12.72
C ARG A 183 5.78 -0.40 14.08
N ASP A 184 6.28 -1.02 15.14
CA ASP A 184 6.21 -0.48 16.50
C ASP A 184 7.21 -1.21 17.42
N LEU A 185 7.48 -0.61 18.57
CA LEU A 185 8.33 -1.18 19.62
C LEU A 185 7.71 -0.90 20.99
N GLN A 186 7.49 -1.95 21.78
CA GLN A 186 7.05 -1.83 23.17
C GLN A 186 7.97 -2.59 24.11
N TYR A 187 8.15 -2.08 25.33
CA TYR A 187 8.90 -2.76 26.37
C TYR A 187 7.97 -3.47 27.36
N ASP A 188 8.17 -4.77 27.50
CA ASP A 188 7.49 -5.61 28.46
C ASP A 188 8.26 -5.59 29.79
N LYS A 189 7.74 -4.83 30.77
CA LYS A 189 8.37 -4.68 32.09
C LYS A 189 8.41 -5.97 32.88
N ASP A 190 7.40 -6.83 32.73
CA ASP A 190 7.29 -8.08 33.50
C ASP A 190 8.32 -9.11 33.00
N ARG A 191 8.53 -9.16 31.68
CA ARG A 191 9.45 -10.10 31.02
C ARG A 191 10.85 -9.52 30.82
N LYS A 192 11.03 -8.22 31.03
CA LYS A 192 12.26 -7.46 30.74
C LYS A 192 12.74 -7.64 29.29
N THR A 193 11.80 -7.71 28.35
CA THR A 193 12.07 -7.88 26.92
C THR A 193 11.31 -6.85 26.09
N PHE A 194 11.78 -6.61 24.88
CA PHE A 194 11.06 -5.83 23.88
C PHE A 194 10.13 -6.71 23.06
N ILE A 195 8.94 -6.19 22.80
CA ILE A 195 8.00 -6.67 21.81
C ILE A 195 8.15 -5.81 20.56
N LEU A 196 8.70 -6.43 19.53
CA LEU A 196 8.91 -5.84 18.21
C LEU A 196 7.70 -6.13 17.32
N GLY A 197 6.94 -5.08 17.00
CA GLY A 197 5.81 -5.13 16.09
C GLY A 197 6.25 -4.98 14.64
N THR A 198 5.87 -5.94 13.78
CA THR A 198 6.27 -5.95 12.38
C THR A 198 5.13 -6.28 11.42
N SER A 199 5.38 -6.18 10.12
CA SER A 199 4.48 -6.67 9.07
C SER A 199 4.34 -8.20 9.01
N GLU A 200 5.31 -8.93 9.59
CA GLU A 200 5.33 -10.40 9.57
C GLU A 200 4.92 -11.05 10.90
N GLY A 201 4.64 -10.24 11.92
CA GLY A 201 4.29 -10.72 13.25
C GLY A 201 4.88 -9.90 14.40
N LEU A 202 4.70 -10.43 15.60
CA LEU A 202 5.32 -9.96 16.83
C LEU A 202 6.55 -10.82 17.16
N PHE A 203 7.63 -10.16 17.58
CA PHE A 203 8.87 -10.80 17.99
C PHE A 203 9.30 -10.32 19.37
N SER A 204 9.94 -11.19 20.16
CA SER A 204 10.58 -10.86 21.43
C SER A 204 12.09 -10.71 21.24
N THR A 205 12.69 -9.70 21.85
CA THR A 205 14.15 -9.51 21.84
C THR A 205 14.60 -8.70 23.06
N THR A 206 15.88 -8.81 23.43
CA THR A 206 16.54 -8.00 24.47
C THR A 206 17.43 -6.91 23.88
N PHE A 207 17.67 -6.95 22.56
CA PHE A 207 18.68 -6.17 21.84
C PHE A 207 20.11 -6.29 22.42
N ASN A 208 20.41 -7.34 23.19
CA ASN A 208 21.75 -7.66 23.66
C ASN A 208 22.41 -8.72 22.75
N ASN A 209 22.43 -8.46 21.44
CA ASN A 209 22.83 -9.40 20.38
C ASN A 209 22.01 -10.71 20.26
N ASP A 210 20.90 -10.82 20.98
CA ASP A 210 19.98 -11.94 20.86
C ASP A 210 19.15 -11.86 19.56
N LYS A 211 19.00 -13.01 18.90
CA LYS A 211 18.13 -13.13 17.72
C LYS A 211 16.68 -12.92 18.12
N PRO A 212 15.91 -12.04 17.43
CA PRO A 212 14.49 -11.88 17.70
C PRO A 212 13.73 -13.20 17.52
N LEU A 213 12.95 -13.56 18.54
CA LEU A 213 12.18 -14.79 18.59
C LEU A 213 10.71 -14.50 18.30
N LYS A 214 10.16 -15.18 17.30
CA LYS A 214 8.75 -15.01 16.93
C LYS A 214 7.85 -15.59 18.04
N PHE A 215 6.85 -14.82 18.49
CA PHE A 215 5.87 -15.33 19.46
C PHE A 215 5.08 -16.49 18.86
N ARG A 216 4.82 -17.54 19.66
CA ARG A 216 4.05 -18.72 19.21
C ARG A 216 2.59 -18.41 18.98
N ASN A 217 1.93 -17.80 19.96
CA ASN A 217 0.58 -17.27 19.81
C ASN A 217 0.63 -15.81 19.36
N GLN A 218 -0.07 -15.47 18.28
CA GLN A 218 -0.14 -14.11 17.76
C GLN A 218 -1.57 -13.76 17.34
N PRO A 219 -1.98 -12.48 17.52
CA PRO A 219 -3.21 -12.01 16.93
C PRO A 219 -3.08 -11.98 15.40
N PRO A 220 -4.21 -11.98 14.67
CA PRO A 220 -4.19 -11.79 13.22
C PRO A 220 -3.55 -10.46 12.82
N ILE A 221 -2.47 -10.53 12.06
CA ILE A 221 -1.76 -9.36 11.53
C ILE A 221 -1.92 -9.36 10.01
N SER A 222 -2.40 -8.24 9.47
CA SER A 222 -2.55 -8.06 8.03
C SER A 222 -1.20 -7.94 7.33
N VAL A 223 -1.16 -8.12 6.00
CA VAL A 223 0.06 -7.88 5.18
C VAL A 223 0.61 -6.45 5.30
N MET A 224 -0.22 -5.48 5.72
CA MET A 224 0.21 -4.09 5.97
C MET A 224 0.95 -3.93 7.32
N GLY A 225 0.85 -4.95 8.18
CA GLY A 225 1.42 -4.99 9.51
C GLY A 225 0.53 -4.44 10.60
N ILE A 226 1.15 -4.28 11.76
CA ILE A 226 0.53 -3.75 12.98
C ILE A 226 0.40 -2.23 12.86
N THR A 227 -0.70 -1.71 13.39
CA THR A 227 -1.02 -0.27 13.47
C THR A 227 -1.20 0.22 14.90
N VAL A 228 -1.37 -0.70 15.86
CA VAL A 228 -1.48 -0.42 17.29
C VAL A 228 -0.76 -1.53 18.04
N LEU A 229 0.16 -1.18 18.92
CA LEU A 229 0.73 -2.09 19.91
C LEU A 229 0.79 -1.33 21.24
N GLU A 230 -0.26 -1.46 22.05
CA GLU A 230 -0.41 -0.68 23.28
C GLU A 230 -0.53 -1.62 24.48
N PRO A 231 0.21 -1.37 25.59
CA PRO A 231 0.01 -2.10 26.82
C PRO A 231 -1.43 -1.99 27.33
N PHE A 232 -1.96 -3.11 27.82
CA PHE A 232 -3.27 -3.24 28.43
C PHE A 232 -3.14 -3.90 29.81
N GLU A 233 -4.23 -3.91 30.57
CA GLU A 233 -4.25 -4.46 31.93
C GLU A 233 -3.71 -5.90 32.01
N LYS A 234 -3.04 -6.21 33.13
CA LYS A 234 -2.54 -7.55 33.47
C LYS A 234 -1.58 -8.16 32.43
N GLY A 235 -0.69 -7.34 31.87
CA GLY A 235 0.36 -7.79 30.94
C GLY A 235 -0.15 -8.15 29.53
N ALA A 236 -1.41 -7.81 29.23
CA ALA A 236 -1.97 -7.95 27.89
C ALA A 236 -1.60 -6.73 27.03
N TYR A 237 -1.80 -6.85 25.72
CA TYR A 237 -1.57 -5.79 24.76
C TYR A 237 -2.77 -5.68 23.82
N LEU A 238 -3.13 -4.45 23.51
CA LEU A 238 -4.06 -4.13 22.45
C LEU A 238 -3.29 -4.08 21.13
N VAL A 239 -3.59 -5.01 20.23
CA VAL A 239 -2.91 -5.17 18.94
C VAL A 239 -3.89 -4.91 17.81
N GLY A 240 -3.63 -3.84 17.06
CA GLY A 240 -4.42 -3.41 15.91
C GLY A 240 -3.73 -3.73 14.59
N SER A 241 -4.51 -4.16 13.61
CA SER A 241 -4.09 -4.22 12.20
C SER A 241 -5.32 -4.07 11.29
N PHE A 242 -5.12 -4.11 9.97
CA PHE A 242 -6.24 -4.15 9.03
C PHE A 242 -7.07 -5.45 9.14
N SER A 243 -6.62 -6.43 9.93
CA SER A 243 -7.38 -7.64 10.26
C SER A 243 -8.36 -7.44 11.43
N GLY A 244 -8.21 -6.39 12.24
CA GLY A 244 -9.04 -6.15 13.42
C GLY A 244 -8.26 -5.53 14.57
N LEU A 245 -8.94 -5.36 15.71
CA LEU A 245 -8.38 -4.93 16.97
C LEU A 245 -8.52 -6.07 17.98
N PHE A 246 -7.40 -6.55 18.48
CA PHE A 246 -7.34 -7.75 19.30
C PHE A 246 -6.70 -7.45 20.66
N LEU A 247 -7.21 -8.08 21.71
CA LEU A 247 -6.52 -8.18 22.98
C LEU A 247 -5.71 -9.48 22.98
N TRP A 248 -4.40 -9.33 23.13
CA TRP A 248 -3.44 -10.43 23.07
C TRP A 248 -2.57 -10.44 24.33
N HIS A 249 -2.36 -11.62 24.91
CA HIS A 249 -1.45 -11.80 26.03
C HIS A 249 -0.36 -12.81 25.62
N PRO A 250 0.94 -12.48 25.73
CA PRO A 250 2.01 -13.37 25.24
C PRO A 250 2.03 -14.78 25.85
N ALA A 251 1.51 -14.93 27.07
CA ALA A 251 1.47 -16.23 27.78
C ALA A 251 0.13 -16.98 27.67
N HIS A 252 -0.90 -16.41 27.04
CA HIS A 252 -2.18 -17.09 26.86
C HIS A 252 -2.35 -17.49 25.40
N ASP A 253 -2.91 -18.66 25.11
CA ASP A 253 -3.11 -19.14 23.74
C ASP A 253 -4.35 -18.53 23.06
N GLN A 254 -5.22 -17.91 23.83
CA GLN A 254 -6.45 -17.30 23.31
C GLN A 254 -6.23 -15.84 22.95
N VAL A 255 -6.74 -15.45 21.78
CA VAL A 255 -6.82 -14.06 21.33
C VAL A 255 -8.27 -13.62 21.39
N PHE A 256 -8.53 -12.43 21.95
CA PHE A 256 -9.88 -11.88 22.05
C PHE A 256 -10.06 -10.76 21.01
N ASP A 257 -11.09 -10.84 20.17
CA ASP A 257 -11.46 -9.77 19.24
C ASP A 257 -12.11 -8.66 20.06
N TYR A 258 -11.32 -7.65 20.39
CA TYR A 258 -11.71 -6.56 21.30
C TYR A 258 -12.76 -5.64 20.68
N ALA A 259 -12.78 -5.52 19.35
CA ALA A 259 -13.81 -4.77 18.65
C ALA A 259 -15.18 -5.48 18.66
N LYS A 260 -15.19 -6.83 18.68
CA LYS A 260 -16.44 -7.62 18.66
C LYS A 260 -16.89 -8.17 20.01
N GLY A 261 -16.01 -8.21 21.00
CA GLY A 261 -16.30 -8.77 22.32
C GLY A 261 -16.39 -10.28 22.35
N GLN A 262 -15.65 -10.98 21.48
CA GLN A 262 -15.67 -12.43 21.43
C GLN A 262 -14.28 -13.00 21.17
N PHE A 263 -14.05 -14.26 21.55
CA PHE A 263 -12.80 -14.93 21.23
C PHE A 263 -12.61 -15.09 19.72
N TYR A 264 -11.41 -14.79 19.25
CA TYR A 264 -11.04 -14.96 17.86
C TYR A 264 -10.95 -16.44 17.52
N ARG A 265 -11.60 -16.84 16.43
CA ARG A 265 -11.50 -18.17 15.83
C ARG A 265 -10.96 -18.02 14.42
N ILE A 266 -9.98 -18.85 14.06
CA ILE A 266 -9.40 -18.87 12.72
C ILE A 266 -10.52 -19.20 11.73
N LYS A 267 -10.87 -18.24 10.87
CA LYS A 267 -11.79 -18.49 9.75
C LYS A 267 -10.97 -18.97 8.55
N SER A 268 -11.35 -20.12 7.97
CA SER A 268 -10.59 -20.79 6.90
C SER A 268 -10.75 -20.16 5.51
N SER A 269 -11.63 -19.17 5.31
CA SER A 269 -11.67 -18.40 4.07
C SER A 269 -12.46 -17.10 4.26
N GLY A 270 -11.95 -16.00 3.70
CA GLY A 270 -12.59 -14.68 3.80
C GLY A 270 -11.74 -13.56 3.22
N ARG A 271 -12.34 -12.37 3.08
CA ARG A 271 -11.67 -11.14 2.63
C ARG A 271 -10.34 -10.97 3.40
N PRO A 272 -9.23 -10.55 2.75
CA PRO A 272 -7.91 -10.38 3.38
C PRO A 272 -7.85 -9.22 4.40
N VAL A 273 -8.98 -8.53 4.61
CA VAL A 273 -9.17 -7.42 5.54
C VAL A 273 -10.27 -7.83 6.50
N GLY A 274 -10.04 -7.60 7.79
CA GLY A 274 -11.04 -7.84 8.83
C GLY A 274 -12.29 -6.98 8.65
N GLN A 275 -13.35 -7.31 9.37
CA GLN A 275 -14.57 -6.49 9.42
C GLN A 275 -14.30 -5.06 9.95
N PHE A 276 -13.21 -4.91 10.71
CA PHE A 276 -12.70 -3.65 11.23
C PHE A 276 -11.25 -3.47 10.75
N ALA A 277 -11.03 -2.51 9.87
CA ALA A 277 -9.71 -2.23 9.32
C ALA A 277 -9.01 -1.23 10.25
N THR A 278 -8.50 -1.72 11.38
CA THR A 278 -8.00 -0.87 12.46
C THR A 278 -6.72 -0.16 12.03
N SER A 279 -6.74 1.17 12.01
CA SER A 279 -5.60 2.01 11.67
C SER A 279 -5.00 2.73 12.89
N GLY A 280 -5.68 2.71 14.02
CA GLY A 280 -5.21 3.35 15.26
C GLY A 280 -6.18 3.17 16.41
N VAL A 281 -5.74 3.51 17.61
CA VAL A 281 -6.58 3.61 18.81
C VAL A 281 -6.26 4.94 19.50
N ILE A 282 -7.30 5.62 19.99
CA ILE A 282 -7.18 6.86 20.75
C ILE A 282 -7.74 6.60 22.13
N LYS A 283 -6.95 6.86 23.17
CA LYS A 283 -7.41 6.86 24.56
C LYS A 283 -7.65 8.29 25.01
N ASN A 284 -8.86 8.60 25.44
CA ASN A 284 -9.16 9.93 25.96
C ASN A 284 -8.68 10.09 27.42
N ARG A 285 -8.79 11.32 27.94
CA ARG A 285 -8.39 11.66 29.32
C ARG A 285 -9.12 10.87 30.43
N TYR A 286 -10.26 10.26 30.10
CA TYR A 286 -11.06 9.45 31.02
C TYR A 286 -10.79 7.95 30.86
N GLY A 287 -9.79 7.59 30.06
CA GLY A 287 -9.42 6.20 29.79
C GLY A 287 -10.34 5.48 28.79
N ARG A 288 -11.31 6.17 28.18
CA ARG A 288 -12.22 5.59 27.19
C ARG A 288 -11.50 5.47 25.84
N LEU A 289 -11.72 4.35 25.16
CA LEU A 289 -11.00 3.98 23.95
C LEU A 289 -11.87 4.21 22.71
N PHE A 290 -11.28 4.85 21.71
CA PHE A 290 -11.84 5.00 20.39
C PHE A 290 -10.99 4.22 19.39
N MET A 291 -11.61 3.36 18.60
CA MET A 291 -10.96 2.70 17.47
C MET A 291 -11.02 3.61 16.25
N VAL A 292 -9.89 3.79 15.58
CA VAL A 292 -9.84 4.43 14.28
C VAL A 292 -9.91 3.32 13.23
N ASP A 293 -11.00 3.27 12.48
CA ASP A 293 -11.19 2.35 11.36
C ASP A 293 -10.93 3.08 10.04
N TYR A 294 -10.13 2.46 9.17
CA TYR A 294 -9.73 3.02 7.88
C TYR A 294 -10.91 3.41 6.99
N ASN A 295 -12.02 2.66 7.04
CA ASN A 295 -13.19 2.88 6.17
C ASN A 295 -14.31 3.64 6.87
N LYS A 296 -14.48 3.43 8.18
CA LYS A 296 -15.62 3.96 8.95
C LYS A 296 -15.27 5.20 9.78
N GLY A 297 -13.99 5.56 9.85
CA GLY A 297 -13.52 6.63 10.73
C GLY A 297 -13.49 6.19 12.20
N VAL A 298 -13.64 7.16 13.11
CA VAL A 298 -13.48 6.93 14.55
C VAL A 298 -14.77 6.37 15.15
N GLN A 299 -14.66 5.24 15.85
CA GLN A 299 -15.76 4.55 16.53
C GLN A 299 -15.44 4.40 18.02
N PRO A 300 -16.41 4.67 18.93
CA PRO A 300 -16.23 4.38 20.34
C PRO A 300 -16.15 2.87 20.60
N LEU A 301 -15.32 2.43 21.54
CA LEU A 301 -15.21 1.04 21.97
C LEU A 301 -15.85 0.88 23.35
N TRP A 302 -16.92 0.08 23.44
CA TRP A 302 -17.59 -0.24 24.71
C TRP A 302 -18.21 0.97 25.44
N HIS A 303 -18.50 2.05 24.72
CA HIS A 303 -19.22 3.22 25.23
C HIS A 303 -19.96 3.96 24.11
N TYR A 304 -20.73 4.98 24.48
CA TYR A 304 -21.56 5.77 23.54
C TYR A 304 -21.08 7.20 23.31
N ASP A 305 -19.95 7.60 23.91
CA ASP A 305 -19.39 8.93 23.64
C ASP A 305 -19.14 9.16 22.15
N SER A 306 -19.59 10.31 21.66
CA SER A 306 -19.23 10.78 20.33
C SER A 306 -17.78 11.26 20.29
N PHE A 307 -17.06 10.92 19.24
CA PHE A 307 -15.79 11.58 18.93
C PHE A 307 -16.06 13.07 18.59
N PRO A 308 -15.25 14.02 19.09
CA PRO A 308 -15.46 15.44 18.84
C PRO A 308 -15.48 15.72 17.33
N LYS A 309 -16.42 16.57 16.91
CA LYS A 309 -16.48 17.03 15.52
C LYS A 309 -15.21 17.81 15.19
N MET A 310 -14.71 17.64 13.97
CA MET A 310 -13.58 18.41 13.47
C MET A 310 -13.94 19.90 13.45
N PRO A 311 -13.13 20.80 14.06
CA PRO A 311 -13.38 22.23 14.03
C PRO A 311 -13.47 22.79 12.60
N ASN A 312 -14.34 23.79 12.37
CA ASN A 312 -14.53 24.41 11.06
C ASN A 312 -13.23 24.95 10.46
N GLN A 313 -12.36 25.53 11.29
CA GLN A 313 -11.04 26.03 10.88
C GLN A 313 -10.18 24.94 10.23
N ILE A 314 -10.21 23.72 10.78
CA ILE A 314 -9.47 22.59 10.22
C ILE A 314 -10.15 22.12 8.92
N LEU A 315 -11.48 22.06 8.87
CA LEU A 315 -12.21 21.66 7.67
C LEU A 315 -11.92 22.57 6.48
N GLU A 316 -11.92 23.89 6.69
CA GLU A 316 -11.63 24.88 5.65
C GLU A 316 -10.18 24.82 5.16
N GLN A 317 -9.24 24.48 6.04
CA GLN A 317 -7.81 24.36 5.71
C GLN A 317 -7.43 22.97 5.17
N SER A 318 -8.21 21.93 5.45
CA SER A 318 -7.88 20.53 5.11
C SER A 318 -8.46 20.11 3.76
N ASN A 319 -8.18 20.90 2.73
CA ASN A 319 -8.57 20.54 1.36
C ASN A 319 -7.85 19.27 0.90
N MET A 320 -8.54 18.44 0.12
CA MET A 320 -7.94 17.23 -0.45
C MET A 320 -6.92 17.63 -1.52
N SER A 321 -5.67 17.19 -1.36
CA SER A 321 -4.64 17.41 -2.38
C SER A 321 -5.01 16.72 -3.69
N LEU A 322 -4.51 17.26 -4.82
CA LEU A 322 -4.69 16.64 -6.13
C LEU A 322 -4.19 15.20 -6.15
N TRP A 323 -3.12 14.92 -5.42
CA TRP A 323 -2.57 13.56 -5.30
C TRP A 323 -3.56 12.60 -4.62
N ASN A 324 -4.16 13.00 -3.49
CA ASN A 324 -5.17 12.19 -2.80
C ASN A 324 -6.41 11.99 -3.69
N PHE A 325 -6.87 13.05 -4.35
CA PHE A 325 -8.00 12.95 -5.27
C PHE A 325 -7.70 11.98 -6.44
N ALA A 326 -6.53 12.11 -7.06
CA ALA A 326 -6.10 11.23 -8.13
C ALA A 326 -5.97 9.78 -7.66
N LEU A 327 -5.53 9.54 -6.42
CA LEU A 327 -5.49 8.22 -5.81
C LEU A 327 -6.91 7.62 -5.64
N GLU A 328 -7.88 8.40 -5.15
CA GLU A 328 -9.28 7.95 -5.03
C GLU A 328 -9.89 7.61 -6.40
N LEU A 329 -9.56 8.39 -7.43
CA LEU A 329 -9.97 8.12 -8.80
C LEU A 329 -9.29 6.87 -9.37
N HIS A 330 -7.96 6.79 -9.26
CA HIS A 330 -7.13 5.70 -9.78
C HIS A 330 -7.54 4.35 -9.16
N THR A 331 -7.87 4.35 -7.87
CA THR A 331 -8.30 3.15 -7.15
C THR A 331 -9.79 2.84 -7.31
N GLY A 332 -10.56 3.73 -7.96
CA GLY A 332 -12.00 3.61 -8.16
C GLY A 332 -12.83 3.84 -6.90
N ARG A 333 -12.21 4.19 -5.77
CA ARG A 333 -12.89 4.41 -4.47
C ARG A 333 -13.86 5.59 -4.49
N ILE A 334 -13.61 6.59 -5.34
CA ILE A 334 -14.52 7.71 -5.52
C ILE A 334 -15.93 7.26 -5.96
N PHE A 335 -16.05 6.10 -6.61
CA PHE A 335 -17.32 5.53 -7.06
C PHE A 335 -17.98 4.62 -6.01
N SER A 336 -17.40 4.45 -4.82
CA SER A 336 -17.93 3.60 -3.76
C SER A 336 -19.35 3.99 -3.33
N ASN A 337 -19.67 5.28 -3.30
CA ASN A 337 -21.02 5.76 -2.97
C ASN A 337 -22.08 5.36 -3.99
N ILE A 338 -21.69 5.22 -5.27
CA ILE A 338 -22.61 4.90 -6.37
C ILE A 338 -22.72 3.38 -6.56
N LEU A 339 -21.58 2.68 -6.54
CA LEU A 339 -21.48 1.26 -6.86
C LEU A 339 -21.51 0.34 -5.63
N LYS A 340 -21.47 0.90 -4.40
CA LYS A 340 -21.31 0.14 -3.15
C LYS A 340 -20.15 -0.85 -3.30
N ASP A 341 -20.22 -2.03 -2.68
CA ASP A 341 -19.20 -3.08 -2.73
C ASP A 341 -18.68 -3.47 -4.13
N PHE A 342 -19.45 -3.22 -5.20
CA PHE A 342 -19.02 -3.51 -6.57
C PHE A 342 -17.90 -2.59 -7.09
N TYR A 343 -17.63 -1.46 -6.42
CA TYR A 343 -16.53 -0.56 -6.81
C TYR A 343 -15.18 -1.29 -6.86
N ILE A 344 -15.00 -2.34 -6.05
CA ILE A 344 -13.78 -3.15 -5.97
C ILE A 344 -13.45 -3.80 -7.34
N LEU A 345 -14.48 -4.08 -8.16
CA LEU A 345 -14.31 -4.70 -9.47
C LEU A 345 -13.89 -3.70 -10.58
N LEU A 346 -13.98 -2.38 -10.34
CA LEU A 346 -13.62 -1.38 -11.35
C LEU A 346 -12.19 -1.52 -11.84
N VAL A 347 -11.23 -1.69 -10.92
CA VAL A 347 -9.81 -1.82 -11.28
C VAL A 347 -9.54 -3.12 -12.05
N PRO A 348 -9.96 -4.32 -11.59
CA PRO A 348 -9.81 -5.54 -12.38
C PRO A 348 -10.49 -5.49 -13.75
N ILE A 349 -11.71 -4.96 -13.85
CA ILE A 349 -12.46 -4.90 -15.12
C ILE A 349 -11.83 -3.88 -16.08
N SER A 350 -11.44 -2.69 -15.59
CA SER A 350 -10.76 -1.69 -16.42
C SER A 350 -9.39 -2.19 -16.90
N GLY A 351 -8.65 -2.91 -16.05
CA GLY A 351 -7.40 -3.54 -16.47
C GLY A 351 -7.63 -4.64 -17.51
N LEU A 352 -8.62 -5.51 -17.33
CA LEU A 352 -8.91 -6.60 -18.28
C LEU A 352 -9.35 -6.04 -19.64
N THR A 353 -10.24 -5.05 -19.64
CA THR A 353 -10.66 -4.37 -20.87
C THR A 353 -9.50 -3.65 -21.54
N SER A 354 -8.62 -2.99 -20.78
CA SER A 354 -7.40 -2.37 -21.31
C SER A 354 -6.47 -3.39 -21.94
N LEU A 355 -6.26 -4.55 -21.31
CA LEU A 355 -5.48 -5.65 -21.87
C LEU A 355 -6.11 -6.19 -23.16
N LEU A 356 -7.42 -6.39 -23.20
CA LEU A 356 -8.13 -6.86 -24.39
C LEU A 356 -8.00 -5.85 -25.55
N VAL A 357 -8.18 -4.56 -25.29
CA VAL A 357 -8.04 -3.50 -26.30
C VAL A 357 -6.59 -3.39 -26.79
N LEU A 358 -5.63 -3.44 -25.86
CA LEU A 358 -4.20 -3.34 -26.19
C LEU A 358 -3.73 -4.55 -27.02
N THR A 359 -4.06 -5.76 -26.61
CA THR A 359 -3.69 -7.00 -27.31
C THR A 359 -4.36 -7.11 -28.67
N SER A 360 -5.67 -6.87 -28.76
CA SER A 360 -6.38 -6.87 -30.05
C SER A 360 -5.84 -5.79 -30.98
N GLY A 361 -5.66 -4.56 -30.50
CA GLY A 361 -5.10 -3.46 -31.28
C GLY A 361 -3.72 -3.77 -31.84
N TYR A 362 -2.84 -4.36 -31.01
CA TYR A 362 -1.50 -4.79 -31.42
C TYR A 362 -1.53 -5.87 -32.51
N LEU A 363 -2.35 -6.91 -32.33
CA LEU A 363 -2.51 -7.99 -33.30
C LEU A 363 -3.06 -7.48 -34.64
N PHE A 364 -4.09 -6.62 -34.62
CA PHE A 364 -4.65 -6.01 -35.83
C PHE A 364 -3.63 -5.14 -36.56
N TYR A 365 -2.84 -4.34 -35.82
CA TYR A 365 -1.80 -3.50 -36.41
C TYR A 365 -0.72 -4.34 -37.12
N ARG A 366 -0.24 -5.40 -36.47
CA ARG A 366 0.74 -6.32 -37.08
C ARG A 366 0.20 -7.05 -38.30
N LYS A 367 -1.04 -7.54 -38.25
CA LYS A 367 -1.70 -8.21 -39.39
C LYS A 367 -1.81 -7.28 -40.60
N ARG A 368 -2.19 -6.01 -40.40
CA ARG A 368 -2.25 -4.99 -41.48
C ARG A 368 -0.87 -4.67 -42.05
N LYS A 369 0.17 -4.59 -41.22
CA LYS A 369 1.53 -4.38 -41.70
C LYS A 369 2.04 -5.55 -42.54
N ARG A 370 1.82 -6.80 -42.10
CA ARG A 370 2.19 -8.00 -42.86
C ARG A 370 1.53 -8.02 -44.24
N LYS A 371 0.21 -7.84 -44.30
CA LYS A 371 -0.52 -7.76 -45.58
C LYS A 371 0.00 -6.67 -46.52
N LYS A 372 0.44 -5.52 -45.99
CA LYS A 372 1.01 -4.43 -46.80
C LYS A 372 2.41 -4.74 -47.31
N ILE A 373 3.16 -5.59 -46.61
CA ILE A 373 4.48 -6.08 -47.04
C ILE A 373 4.28 -7.16 -48.10
N GLU A 374 3.35 -8.09 -47.90
CA GLU A 374 3.01 -9.15 -48.87
C GLU A 374 2.40 -8.61 -50.18
N SER A 375 1.75 -7.45 -50.14
CA SER A 375 1.15 -6.80 -51.31
C SER A 375 2.11 -5.84 -52.04
N ARG A 376 3.38 -5.75 -51.62
CA ARG A 376 4.42 -4.90 -52.20
C ARG A 376 5.54 -5.78 -52.72
#